data_AF-A0A5C8MQ39-F1
#
_entry.id   AF-A0A5C8MQ39-F1
#
_cell.length_a   1.000
_cell.length_b   1.000
_cell.length_c   1.000
_cell.angle_alpha   90.00
_cell.angle_beta   90.00
_cell.angle_gamma   90.00
#
_symmetry.space_group_name_H-M   'P 1'
#
loop_
_entity.id
_entity.type
_entity.pdbx_description
1 polymer ?
#
loop_
_entity_poly.entity_id
_entity_poly.type
_entity_poly.pdbx_seq_one_letter_code
_entity_poly.pdbx_strand_id
1 'polypeptide(L)'
;MKEEKIIIVGGGPCGLAAAIALQDVGYRPLVIEKGNIVNSIYHFPIHQTFFSTSERLEIGGVPFITENRKPKRNQALAYYREVVTRKQV
;
A
#
# COMPACT_ATOMS: atom_id res chain seq x y z
N MET A 1 13.30 23.99 -8.63
CA MET A 1 12.94 22.84 -7.76
C MET A 1 11.46 22.54 -7.93
N LYS A 2 11.02 21.30 -7.77
CA LYS A 2 9.58 20.99 -7.74
C LYS A 2 9.06 21.25 -6.33
N GLU A 3 8.01 22.04 -6.19
CA GLU A 3 7.34 22.29 -4.91
C GLU A 3 6.10 21.41 -4.79
N GLU A 4 5.90 20.80 -3.62
CA GLU A 4 4.76 19.95 -3.31
C GLU A 4 4.17 20.41 -1.99
N LYS A 5 2.83 20.46 -1.89
CA LYS A 5 2.16 20.85 -0.63
C LYS A 5 2.40 19.83 0.48
N ILE A 6 2.44 18.55 0.10
CA ILE A 6 2.60 17.42 1.02
C ILE A 6 3.48 16.38 0.33
N ILE A 7 4.53 15.95 1.03
CA ILE A 7 5.38 14.84 0.63
C ILE A 7 5.24 13.74 1.68
N ILE A 8 5.02 12.51 1.23
CA ILE A 8 5.02 11.31 2.07
C ILE A 8 6.30 10.55 1.77
N VAL A 9 7.12 10.33 2.80
CA VAL A 9 8.35 9.54 2.68
C VAL A 9 8.07 8.10 3.09
N GLY A 10 8.08 7.21 2.11
CA GLY A 10 7.82 5.78 2.25
C GLY A 10 6.55 5.32 1.54
N GLY A 11 6.69 4.41 0.58
CA GLY A 11 5.60 3.80 -0.19
C GLY A 11 5.09 2.48 0.38
N GLY A 12 5.23 2.28 1.70
CA GLY A 12 4.69 1.12 2.40
C GLY A 12 3.17 1.21 2.63
N PRO A 13 2.53 0.18 3.22
CA PRO A 13 1.08 0.17 3.45
C PRO A 13 0.55 1.43 4.14
N CYS A 14 1.22 1.90 5.20
CA CYS A 14 0.80 3.09 5.93
C CYS A 14 1.00 4.39 5.11
N GLY A 15 2.08 4.49 4.33
CA GLY A 15 2.32 5.66 3.48
C GLY A 15 1.30 5.76 2.35
N LEU A 16 0.96 4.63 1.74
CA LEU A 16 -0.12 4.54 0.76
C LEU A 16 -1.48 4.87 1.38
N ALA A 17 -1.79 4.33 2.57
CA ALA A 17 -3.03 4.64 3.28
C ALA A 17 -3.15 6.14 3.61
N ALA A 18 -2.06 6.77 4.06
CA ALA A 18 -2.02 8.20 4.33
C ALA A 18 -2.22 9.02 3.05
N ALA A 19 -1.63 8.60 1.94
CA ALA A 19 -1.80 9.26 0.65
C ALA A 19 -3.27 9.23 0.19
N ILE A 20 -3.93 8.07 0.32
CA ILE A 20 -5.35 7.91 -0.02
C ILE A 20 -6.23 8.76 0.89
N ALA A 21 -5.99 8.75 2.21
CA ALA A 21 -6.77 9.55 3.15
C ALA A 21 -6.65 11.06 2.87
N LEU A 22 -5.49 11.52 2.41
CA LEU A 22 -5.28 12.90 1.98
C LEU A 22 -6.01 13.23 0.67
N GLN A 23 -6.10 12.27 -0.26
CA GLN A 23 -6.92 12.42 -1.47
C GLN A 23 -8.40 12.59 -1.15
N ASP A 24 -8.92 11.85 -0.16
CA ASP A 24 -10.32 11.93 0.25
C ASP A 24 -10.71 13.32 0.81
N VAL A 25 -9.73 14.10 1.29
CA VAL A 25 -9.93 15.49 1.76
C VAL A 25 -9.42 16.54 0.75
N GLY A 26 -9.12 16.15 -0.49
CA GLY A 26 -8.83 17.05 -1.61
C GLY A 26 -7.35 17.40 -1.82
N TYR A 27 -6.42 16.72 -1.14
CA TYR A 27 -4.98 16.88 -1.40
C TYR A 27 -4.45 15.83 -2.39
N ARG A 28 -3.36 16.15 -3.08
CA ARG A 28 -2.63 15.21 -3.95
C ARG A 28 -1.18 15.14 -3.49
N PRO A 29 -0.86 14.30 -2.49
CA PRO A 29 0.50 14.22 -1.96
C PRO A 29 1.43 13.51 -2.94
N LEU A 30 2.72 13.88 -2.92
CA LEU A 30 3.76 13.14 -3.60
C LEU A 30 4.31 12.07 -2.67
N VAL A 31 4.19 10.79 -3.03
CA VAL A 31 4.81 9.68 -2.31
C VAL A 31 6.21 9.41 -2.89
N ILE A 32 7.22 9.41 -2.03
CA ILE A 32 8.61 9.11 -2.40
C ILE A 32 9.05 7.86 -1.64
N GLU A 33 9.41 6.81 -2.37
CA GLU A 33 9.88 5.53 -1.82
C GLU A 33 11.31 5.26 -2.31
N LYS A 34 12.15 4.70 -1.42
CA LYS A 34 13.55 4.39 -1.78
C LYS A 34 13.67 3.26 -2.81
N GLY A 35 12.67 2.39 -2.90
CA GLY A 35 12.55 1.35 -3.91
C GLY A 35 11.25 1.50 -4.69
N ASN A 36 10.50 0.41 -4.80
CA ASN A 36 9.12 0.45 -5.29
C ASN A 36 8.13 0.38 -4.11
N ILE A 37 6.84 0.61 -4.36
CA ILE A 37 5.80 0.48 -3.34
C ILE A 37 5.90 -0.86 -2.60
N VAL A 38 5.56 -0.83 -1.31
CA VAL A 38 5.62 -1.97 -0.39
C VAL A 38 6.95 -2.74 -0.42
N ASN A 39 8.05 -2.00 -0.60
CA ASN A 39 9.41 -2.53 -0.63
C ASN A 39 9.74 -3.43 0.57
N SER A 40 9.24 -3.09 1.77
CA SER A 40 9.43 -3.91 2.97
C SER A 40 8.77 -5.29 2.84
N ILE A 41 7.56 -5.37 2.27
CA ILE A 41 6.86 -6.64 2.02
C ILE A 41 7.59 -7.42 0.93
N TYR A 42 8.13 -6.74 -0.08
CA TYR A 42 8.93 -7.39 -1.11
C TYR A 42 10.16 -8.10 -0.50
N HIS A 43 10.77 -7.55 0.54
CA HIS A 43 11.93 -8.17 1.21
C HIS A 43 11.58 -9.19 2.29
N PHE A 44 10.30 -9.50 2.54
CA PHE A 44 9.93 -10.62 3.40
C PHE A 44 10.38 -11.96 2.81
N PRO A 45 10.59 -13.01 3.64
CA PRO A 45 10.86 -14.36 3.16
C PRO A 45 9.85 -14.81 2.10
N ILE A 46 10.32 -15.59 1.12
CA ILE A 46 9.51 -15.97 -0.06
C ILE A 46 8.22 -16.70 0.34
N HIS A 47 8.28 -17.52 1.38
CA HIS A 47 7.13 -18.28 1.91
C HIS A 47 6.40 -17.58 3.07
N GLN A 48 6.66 -16.29 3.31
CA GLN A 48 6.04 -15.54 4.40
C GLN A 48 4.51 -15.56 4.29
N THR A 49 3.87 -15.89 5.41
CA THR A 49 2.42 -15.76 5.63
C THR A 49 2.18 -14.69 6.68
N PHE A 50 1.17 -13.85 6.47
CA PHE A 50 0.82 -12.80 7.42
C PHE A 50 0.11 -13.40 8.65
N PHE A 51 0.34 -12.81 9.81
CA PHE A 51 -0.44 -13.12 11.01
C PHE A 51 -1.83 -12.46 10.96
N SER A 52 -2.00 -11.36 10.22
CA SER A 52 -3.27 -10.64 10.03
C SER A 52 -4.14 -11.29 8.95
N THR A 53 -5.46 -11.18 9.09
CA THR A 53 -6.38 -11.52 7.99
C THR A 53 -6.26 -10.52 6.85
N SER A 54 -6.70 -10.88 5.65
CA SER A 54 -6.64 -9.99 4.48
C SER A 54 -7.42 -8.70 4.71
N GLU A 55 -8.62 -8.78 5.30
CA GLU A 55 -9.46 -7.64 5.71
C GLU A 55 -8.70 -6.64 6.59
N ARG A 56 -7.85 -7.13 7.52
CA ARG A 56 -7.07 -6.27 8.43
C ARG A 56 -5.87 -5.60 7.74
N LEU A 57 -5.58 -5.95 6.50
CA LEU A 57 -4.52 -5.35 5.69
C LEU A 57 -5.10 -4.42 4.60
N GLU A 58 -6.41 -4.24 4.57
CA GLU A 58 -7.06 -3.38 3.58
C GLU A 58 -6.77 -1.90 3.82
N ILE A 59 -6.62 -1.16 2.72
CA ILE A 59 -6.46 0.29 2.72
C ILE A 59 -7.32 0.90 1.61
N GLY A 60 -7.77 2.14 1.83
CA GLY A 60 -8.50 2.92 0.82
C GLY A 60 -9.84 2.34 0.37
N GLY A 61 -10.47 1.47 1.17
CA GLY A 61 -11.74 0.83 0.81
C GLY A 61 -11.64 -0.12 -0.39
N VAL A 62 -10.44 -0.60 -0.73
CA VAL A 62 -10.24 -1.61 -1.76
C VAL A 62 -10.19 -2.98 -1.09
N PRO A 63 -11.10 -3.91 -1.41
CA PRO A 63 -11.17 -5.20 -0.74
C PRO A 63 -9.97 -6.09 -1.07
N PHE A 64 -9.42 -6.75 -0.05
CA PHE A 64 -8.33 -7.71 -0.19
C PHE A 64 -8.88 -9.13 -0.11
N ILE A 65 -9.32 -9.64 -1.26
CA ILE A 65 -9.96 -10.95 -1.36
C ILE A 65 -8.90 -12.03 -1.56
N THR A 66 -8.86 -13.00 -0.65
CA THR A 66 -8.02 -14.20 -0.76
C THR A 66 -8.81 -15.44 -0.36
N GLU A 67 -8.54 -16.56 -1.05
CA GLU A 67 -9.11 -17.87 -0.73
C GLU A 67 -8.78 -18.35 0.70
N ASN A 68 -7.59 -17.98 1.21
CA ASN A 68 -7.12 -18.33 2.54
C ASN A 68 -7.41 -17.20 3.53
N ARG A 69 -7.66 -17.54 4.81
CA ARG A 69 -7.90 -16.56 5.89
C ARG A 69 -6.71 -15.61 6.11
N LYS A 70 -5.49 -16.06 5.85
CA LYS A 70 -4.23 -15.31 6.03
C LYS A 70 -3.50 -15.22 4.70
N PRO A 71 -3.23 -14.00 4.18
CA PRO A 71 -2.59 -13.87 2.89
C PRO A 71 -1.11 -14.21 2.96
N LYS A 72 -0.55 -14.60 1.83
CA LYS A 72 0.89 -14.77 1.61
C LYS A 72 1.52 -13.48 1.07
N ARG A 73 2.85 -13.39 1.13
CA ARG A 73 3.64 -12.26 0.61
C ARG A 73 3.21 -11.81 -0.79
N ASN A 74 3.13 -12.73 -1.74
CA ASN A 74 2.79 -12.42 -3.14
C ASN A 74 1.37 -11.85 -3.31
N GLN A 75 0.41 -12.32 -2.51
CA GLN A 75 -0.96 -11.80 -2.51
C GLN A 75 -0.99 -10.34 -2.03
N ALA A 76 -0.25 -10.02 -0.96
CA ALA A 76 -0.13 -8.65 -0.48
C ALA A 76 0.54 -7.74 -1.53
N LEU A 77 1.59 -8.22 -2.19
CA LEU A 77 2.25 -7.46 -3.27
C LEU A 77 1.29 -7.16 -4.43
N ALA A 78 0.48 -8.12 -4.85
CA ALA A 78 -0.54 -7.91 -5.88
C ALA A 78 -1.61 -6.91 -5.42
N TYR A 79 -2.09 -7.06 -4.19
CA TYR A 79 -3.08 -6.17 -3.59
C TYR A 79 -2.63 -4.70 -3.59
N TYR A 80 -1.46 -4.40 -3.01
CA TYR A 80 -1.02 -3.01 -2.91
C TYR A 80 -0.70 -2.36 -4.27
N ARG A 81 -0.28 -3.15 -5.28
CA ARG A 81 -0.17 -2.64 -6.66
C ARG A 81 -1.54 -2.22 -7.20
N GLU A 82 -2.55 -3.07 -7.01
CA GLU A 82 -3.92 -2.78 -7.47
C GLU A 82 -4.52 -1.57 -6.75
N VAL A 83 -4.26 -1.41 -5.45
CA VAL A 83 -4.69 -0.22 -4.69
C VAL A 83 -4.14 1.05 -5.32
N VAL A 84 -2.84 1.09 -5.59
CA VAL A 84 -2.14 2.24 -6.18
C VAL A 84 -2.70 2.55 -7.57
N THR A 85 -2.93 1.53 -8.41
CA THR A 85 -3.56 1.71 -9.73
C THR A 85 -4.97 2.27 -9.64
N ARG A 86 -5.81 1.76 -8.73
CA ARG A 86 -7.21 2.20 -8.58
C ARG A 86 -7.34 3.60 -7.98
N LYS A 87 -6.46 3.94 -7.03
CA LYS A 87 -6.49 5.22 -6.31
C LYS A 87 -5.65 6.30 -6.98
N GLN A 88 -4.87 5.95 -7.99
CA GLN A 88 -3.96 6.88 -8.69
C GLN A 88 -3.06 7.63 -7.70
N VAL A 89 -2.47 6.85 -6.78
CA VAL A 89 -1.48 7.30 -5.77
C VAL A 89 -0.07 7.01 -6.26
#